data_AF-A0A0Q6RPS2-F1
#
_entry.id   AF-A0A0Q6RPS2-F1
#
_cell.length_a   1.000
_cell.length_b   1.000
_cell.length_c   1.000
_cell.angle_alpha   90.00
_cell.angle_beta   90.00
_cell.angle_gamma   90.00
#
_symmetry.space_group_name_H-M   'P 1'
#
loop_
_entity.id
_entity.type
_entity.pdbx_description
1 polymer ?
#
loop_
_entity_poly.entity_id
_entity_poly.type
_entity_poly.pdbx_seq_one_letter_code
_entity_poly.pdbx_strand_id
1 'polypeptide(L)'
;MTDYQPKYKWHRTQLDENDPPRDTDWCGFDGDAPIGRIRKELHGPTKGQWHWAGKFPKPHIGTPPKPIAGYAATARLATQKVEEYWELSMRVMTPRNPKGTQS
;
A
#
# COMPACT_ATOMS: atom_id res chain seq x y z
N MET A 1 3.13 25.39 -1.28
CA MET A 1 2.69 24.12 -0.65
C MET A 1 3.01 23.03 -1.64
N THR A 2 3.99 22.18 -1.35
CA THR A 2 4.40 21.11 -2.27
C THR A 2 3.31 20.04 -2.34
N ASP A 3 2.63 19.95 -3.48
CA ASP A 3 1.72 18.84 -3.78
C ASP A 3 2.47 17.52 -3.64
N TYR A 4 1.90 16.58 -2.88
CA TYR A 4 2.47 15.26 -2.70
C TYR A 4 2.59 14.52 -4.04
N GLN A 5 3.76 13.93 -4.30
CA GLN A 5 4.04 13.05 -5.43
C GLN A 5 4.35 11.64 -4.90
N PRO A 6 3.73 10.58 -5.47
CA PRO A 6 4.04 9.20 -5.11
C PRO A 6 5.54 8.88 -5.29
N LYS A 7 6.15 8.26 -4.28
CA LYS A 7 7.56 7.85 -4.32
C LYS A 7 7.74 6.46 -4.95
N TYR A 8 6.72 5.62 -4.84
CA TYR A 8 6.73 4.22 -5.29
C TYR A 8 5.99 4.05 -6.61
N LYS A 9 6.17 2.89 -7.25
CA LYS A 9 5.49 2.60 -8.53
C LYS A 9 4.05 2.18 -8.26
N TRP A 10 3.11 2.80 -8.97
CA TRP A 10 1.69 2.47 -8.87
C TRP A 10 1.17 1.97 -10.21
N HIS A 11 0.50 0.84 -10.18
CA HIS A 11 -0.10 0.20 -11.35
C HIS A 11 -1.59 0.02 -11.12
N ARG A 12 -2.39 0.21 -12.17
CA ARG A 12 -3.81 -0.14 -12.12
C ARG A 12 -3.93 -1.64 -11.88
N THR A 13 -4.78 -2.04 -10.95
CA THR A 13 -4.99 -3.45 -10.67
C THR A 13 -5.72 -4.08 -11.86
N GLN A 14 -5.08 -5.04 -12.51
CA GLN A 14 -5.69 -5.89 -13.51
C GLN A 14 -5.72 -7.32 -12.96
N LEU A 15 -6.92 -7.84 -12.68
CA LEU A 15 -7.10 -9.17 -12.07
C LEU A 15 -7.09 -10.28 -13.12
N ASP A 16 -7.55 -10.00 -14.34
CA ASP A 16 -7.55 -10.92 -15.47
C ASP A 16 -7.50 -10.13 -16.81
N GLU A 17 -7.37 -10.84 -17.94
CA GLU A 17 -7.35 -10.23 -19.29
C GLU A 17 -8.69 -9.57 -19.68
N ASN A 18 -9.78 -9.91 -18.99
CA ASN A 18 -11.14 -9.45 -19.29
C ASN A 18 -11.62 -8.32 -18.35
N ASP A 19 -10.93 -8.06 -17.24
CA ASP A 19 -11.24 -6.95 -16.32
C ASP A 19 -10.39 -5.74 -16.69
N PRO A 20 -10.95 -4.75 -17.39
CA PRO A 20 -10.19 -3.59 -17.82
C PRO A 20 -9.66 -2.84 -16.58
N PRO A 21 -8.36 -2.52 -16.54
CA PRO A 21 -7.76 -1.83 -15.41
C PRO A 21 -8.49 -0.51 -15.16
N ARG A 22 -9.18 -0.40 -14.01
CA ARG A 22 -10.00 0.76 -13.67
C ARG A 22 -9.16 1.80 -12.96
N ASP A 23 -9.41 3.07 -13.26
CA ASP A 23 -8.83 4.21 -12.54
C ASP A 23 -9.26 4.27 -11.06
N THR A 24 -10.13 3.37 -10.62
CA THR A 24 -10.63 3.25 -9.25
C THR A 24 -9.88 2.22 -8.42
N ASP A 25 -8.87 1.53 -8.96
CA ASP A 25 -8.14 0.48 -8.24
C ASP A 25 -6.67 0.44 -8.63
N TRP A 26 -5.79 0.61 -7.65
CA TRP A 26 -4.34 0.69 -7.88
C TRP A 26 -3.57 -0.09 -6.83
N CYS A 27 -2.52 -0.78 -7.26
CA CYS A 27 -1.55 -1.44 -6.40
C CYS A 27 -0.20 -0.70 -6.46
N GLY A 28 0.37 -0.47 -5.29
CA GLY A 28 1.70 0.12 -5.14
C GLY A 28 2.77 -0.96 -5.00
N PHE A 29 3.96 -0.72 -5.55
CA PHE A 29 5.11 -1.60 -5.52
C PHE A 29 6.43 -0.85 -5.23
N ASP A 30 7.25 -1.47 -4.39
CA ASP A 30 8.64 -1.13 -4.11
C ASP A 30 9.53 -2.21 -4.72
N GLY A 31 10.05 -1.94 -5.93
CA GLY A 31 10.63 -2.99 -6.78
C GLY A 31 9.58 -4.07 -7.08
N ASP A 32 9.85 -5.30 -6.65
CA ASP A 32 8.93 -6.45 -6.77
C ASP A 32 8.02 -6.63 -5.54
N ALA A 33 8.21 -5.84 -4.48
CA ALA A 33 7.47 -5.98 -3.23
C ALA A 33 6.18 -5.14 -3.27
N PRO A 34 4.98 -5.74 -3.08
CA PRO A 34 3.74 -4.97 -3.04
C PRO A 34 3.65 -4.18 -1.72
N ILE A 35 3.58 -2.85 -1.80
CA ILE A 35 3.49 -1.96 -0.62
C ILE A 35 2.06 -1.75 -0.14
N GLY A 36 1.06 -1.98 -1.01
CA GLY A 36 -0.35 -1.83 -0.65
C GLY A 36 -1.26 -1.65 -1.85
N ARG A 37 -2.53 -1.38 -1.58
CA ARG A 37 -3.58 -1.18 -2.58
C ARG A 37 -4.50 -0.04 -2.16
N ILE A 38 -4.96 0.74 -3.14
CA ILE A 38 -5.99 1.74 -2.97
C ILE A 38 -7.17 1.43 -3.89
N ARG A 39 -8.39 1.62 -3.40
CA ARG A 39 -9.61 1.41 -4.17
C ARG A 39 -10.63 2.50 -3.85
N LYS A 40 -11.28 3.04 -4.87
CA LYS A 40 -12.41 3.94 -4.70
C LYS A 40 -13.67 3.14 -4.37
N GLU A 41 -14.30 3.46 -3.25
CA GLU A 41 -15.60 2.90 -2.91
C GLU A 41 -16.69 3.56 -3.75
N LEU A 42 -17.41 2.76 -4.55
CA LEU A 42 -18.46 3.24 -5.46
C LEU A 42 -19.87 3.11 -4.85
N HIS A 43 -19.99 2.35 -3.76
CA HIS A 43 -21.25 2.00 -3.12
C HIS A 43 -21.13 2.11 -1.59
N GLY A 44 -22.28 2.14 -0.92
CA GLY A 44 -22.35 2.14 0.55
C GLY A 44 -22.08 3.51 1.20
N PRO A 45 -21.94 3.54 2.54
CA PRO A 45 -21.81 4.78 3.32
C PRO A 45 -20.48 5.50 3.10
N THR A 46 -19.45 4.80 2.63
CA THR A 46 -18.12 5.35 2.30
C THR A 46 -17.97 5.69 0.81
N LYS A 47 -19.08 5.71 0.06
CA LYS A 47 -19.08 6.03 -1.37
C LYS A 47 -18.36 7.35 -1.65
N GLY A 48 -17.46 7.32 -2.64
CA GLY A 48 -16.64 8.45 -3.04
C GLY A 48 -15.30 8.54 -2.31
N GLN A 49 -15.13 7.83 -1.19
CA GLN A 49 -13.85 7.74 -0.49
C GLN A 49 -12.95 6.67 -1.12
N TRP A 50 -11.66 6.83 -0.90
CA TRP A 50 -10.61 5.90 -1.28
C TRP A 50 -10.22 5.06 -0.09
N HIS A 51 -10.55 3.78 -0.12
CA HIS A 51 -10.03 2.80 0.80
C HIS A 51 -8.56 2.54 0.49
N TRP A 52 -7.70 2.66 1.49
CA TRP A 52 -6.28 2.30 1.40
C TRP A 52 -5.99 1.13 2.32
N ALA A 53 -5.15 0.21 1.86
CA ALA A 53 -4.66 -0.92 2.64
C ALA A 53 -3.16 -1.02 2.45
N GLY A 54 -2.41 -0.76 3.52
CA GLY A 54 -0.98 -0.92 3.59
C GLY A 54 -0.60 -2.39 3.71
N LYS A 55 0.50 -2.78 3.07
CA LYS A 55 1.21 -4.01 3.34
C LYS A 55 2.48 -3.67 4.11
N PHE A 56 3.07 -4.68 4.72
CA PHE A 56 4.36 -4.58 5.37
C PHE A 56 5.32 -5.58 4.72
N PRO A 57 6.64 -5.34 4.77
CA PRO A 57 7.58 -6.18 4.05
C PRO A 57 7.62 -7.59 4.65
N LYS A 58 7.43 -8.63 3.81
CA LYS A 58 7.55 -10.04 4.20
C LYS A 58 8.85 -10.40 4.95
N PRO A 59 10.03 -9.84 4.61
CA PRO A 59 11.24 -10.16 5.35
C PRO A 59 11.32 -9.45 6.70
N HIS A 60 10.31 -8.72 7.18
CA HIS A 60 10.32 -8.13 8.51
C HIS A 60 9.44 -8.94 9.48
N ILE A 61 9.86 -9.04 10.73
CA ILE A 61 9.18 -9.74 11.82
C ILE A 61 8.78 -8.75 12.93
N GLY A 62 7.70 -9.06 13.63
CA GLY A 62 7.15 -8.23 14.71
C GLY A 62 5.72 -7.79 14.45
N THR A 63 5.23 -6.88 15.29
CA THR A 63 3.87 -6.36 15.19
C THR A 63 3.83 -5.20 14.18
N PRO A 64 3.09 -5.33 13.08
CA PRO A 64 2.98 -4.25 12.11
C PRO A 64 2.24 -3.04 12.72
N PRO A 65 2.58 -1.81 12.31
CA PRO A 65 1.92 -0.62 12.83
C PRO A 65 0.40 -0.64 12.53
N LYS A 66 -0.36 0.11 13.32
CA LYS A 66 -1.79 0.36 13.11
C LYS A 66 -2.00 1.85 12.86
N PRO A 67 -3.02 2.26 12.07
CA PRO A 67 -3.93 1.40 11.31
C PRO A 67 -3.28 0.84 10.03
N ILE A 68 -3.64 -0.39 9.66
CA ILE A 68 -3.18 -1.05 8.41
C ILE A 68 -4.02 -0.64 7.20
N ALA A 69 -5.23 -0.15 7.43
CA ALA A 69 -6.15 0.27 6.39
C ALA A 69 -7.05 1.40 6.91
N GLY A 70 -7.65 2.13 5.98
CA GLY A 70 -8.56 3.22 6.28
C GLY A 70 -9.14 3.85 5.03
N TYR A 71 -9.77 5.01 5.19
CA TYR A 71 -10.36 5.77 4.10
C TYR A 71 -9.70 7.14 3.97
N ALA A 72 -9.60 7.62 2.74
CA ALA A 72 -9.10 8.94 2.40
C ALA A 72 -10.02 9.61 1.37
N ALA A 73 -10.00 10.95 1.32
CA ALA A 73 -10.85 11.70 0.40
C ALA A 73 -10.43 11.56 -1.08
N THR A 74 -9.14 11.32 -1.34
CA THR A 74 -8.59 11.28 -2.72
C THR A 74 -7.62 10.12 -2.90
N ALA A 75 -7.41 9.71 -4.16
CA ALA A 75 -6.43 8.68 -4.53
C ALA A 75 -5.01 9.05 -4.08
N ARG A 76 -4.63 10.33 -4.20
CA ARG A 76 -3.32 10.82 -3.78
C ARG A 76 -3.13 10.71 -2.27
N LEU A 77 -4.14 11.06 -1.47
CA LEU A 77 -4.08 10.91 -0.02
C LEU A 77 -4.05 9.43 0.39
N ALA A 78 -4.82 8.58 -0.30
CA ALA A 78 -4.78 7.14 -0.09
C ALA A 78 -3.39 6.55 -0.41
N THR A 79 -2.79 6.98 -1.52
CA THR A 79 -1.42 6.64 -1.93
C THR A 79 -0.43 7.03 -0.86
N GLN A 80 -0.47 8.30 -0.42
CA GLN A 80 0.38 8.81 0.64
C GLN A 80 0.28 7.98 1.92
N LYS A 81 -0.93 7.58 2.32
CA LYS A 81 -1.14 6.74 3.51
C LYS A 81 -0.52 5.35 3.39
N VAL A 82 -0.60 4.73 2.20
CA VAL A 82 0.07 3.44 1.96
C VAL A 82 1.59 3.59 2.04
N GLU A 83 2.15 4.63 1.43
CA GLU A 83 3.60 4.85 1.44
C GLU A 83 4.12 5.18 2.85
N GLU A 84 3.41 6.05 3.59
CA GLU A 84 3.70 6.33 5.01
C GLU A 84 3.67 5.04 5.85
N TYR A 85 2.68 4.16 5.60
CA TYR A 85 2.57 2.88 6.30
C TYR A 85 3.72 1.92 5.99
N TRP A 86 4.12 1.82 4.72
CA TRP A 86 5.25 0.99 4.28
C TRP A 86 6.56 1.44 4.93
N GLU A 87 6.84 2.75 4.87
CA GLU A 87 8.03 3.36 5.48
C GLU A 87 8.03 3.19 7.00
N LEU A 88 6.88 3.38 7.65
CA LEU A 88 6.75 3.14 9.09
C LEU A 88 6.99 1.67 9.43
N SER A 89 6.46 0.74 8.63
CA SER A 89 6.64 -0.70 8.82
C SER A 89 8.12 -1.09 8.73
N MET A 90 8.85 -0.58 7.73
CA MET A 90 10.30 -0.79 7.61
C MET A 90 11.08 -0.22 8.81
N ARG A 91 10.60 0.87 9.41
CA ARG A 91 11.25 1.52 10.55
C ARG A 91 11.02 0.80 11.88
N VAL A 92 9.80 0.32 12.12
CA VAL A 92 9.40 -0.23 13.44
C VAL A 92 9.45 -1.74 13.53
N MET A 93 9.44 -2.44 12.38
CA MET A 93 9.56 -3.90 12.35
C MET A 93 11.03 -4.30 12.22
N THR A 94 11.37 -5.45 12.81
CA THR A 94 12.75 -5.93 12.77
C THR A 94 12.99 -6.67 11.46
N PRO A 95 14.01 -6.31 10.66
CA PRO A 95 14.40 -7.10 9.50
C PRO A 95 14.77 -8.52 9.95
N ARG A 96 14.17 -9.53 9.35
CA ARG A 96 14.57 -10.92 9.50
C ARG A 96 15.98 -11.03 8.94
N ASN A 97 16.96 -11.18 9.82
CA ASN A 97 18.35 -11.38 9.43
C ASN A 97 18.42 -12.62 8.50
N PRO A 98 18.88 -12.50 7.24
CA PRO A 98 19.02 -13.65 6.36
C PRO A 98 20.18 -14.57 6.78
N LYS A 99 21.02 -14.16 7.75
CA LYS A 99 22.10 -14.98 8.30
C LYS A 99 21.58 -15.97 9.34
N GLY A 100 20.84 -16.96 8.86
CA GLY A 100 20.48 -18.16 9.60
C GLY A 100 21.22 -19.40 9.08
N THR A 101 22.50 -19.28 8.70
CA THR A 101 23.41 -20.43 8.54
C THR A 101 24.87 -19.95 8.59
N GLN A 102 25.50 -20.06 9.76
CA GLN A 102 26.92 -20.36 9.90
C GLN A 102 26.95 -21.52 10.90
N SER A 103 27.13 -22.72 10.37
CA SER A 103 28.38 -23.51 10.42
C SER A 103 28.44 -24.34 11.70
#